data_AF-A0A366SCR0-F1
#
_entry.id   AF-A0A366SCR0-F1
#
_cell.length_a   1.000
_cell.length_b   1.000
_cell.length_c   1.000
_cell.angle_alpha   90.00
_cell.angle_beta   90.00
_cell.angle_gamma   90.00
#
_symmetry.space_group_name_H-M   'P 1'
#
loop_
_entity.id
_entity.type
_entity.pdbx_description
1 polymer ?
#
loop_
_entity_poly.entity_id
_entity_poly.type
_entity_poly.pdbx_seq_one_letter_code
_entity_poly.pdbx_strand_id
1 'polypeptide(L)'
;MTEPEQCPFNESSYWHGMKRDLFKWRDSQDVLMKYPGTKVSVHAQRGQAERFGYINLVYYISLLFLCREYIPFSPLDEVKPRGPIEPPLLKARGPDEFWLQNVSELYDAATQISSLLTDLEHVNCPLRTPFSGLCAFSSTLWSIYGGSFPNFMQFTEIQVQEADVQAERTMNILVRICQVWGLAKEWIEVLDTAKSIMKERRVKSSRYDYPELEDSIHLAPLQGMPRQTFDPVSLRGARDDVSKLHQLVAGEVEEGAEVQEVVTDEGTGESEFVDEDWWRLLSFCDDPHLLSTSIDNAGDQNLS
;
A
#
# COMPACT_ATOMS: atom_id res chain seq x y z
N MET A 1 7.87 -6.31 24.73
CA MET A 1 7.99 -4.84 24.94
C MET A 1 9.39 -4.40 24.55
N THR A 2 9.51 -3.42 23.65
CA THR A 2 10.79 -2.90 23.13
C THR A 2 11.65 -2.30 24.24
N GLU A 3 12.93 -2.65 24.30
CA GLU A 3 13.86 -2.04 25.26
C GLU A 3 13.96 -0.52 25.06
N PRO A 4 14.17 0.29 26.11
CA PRO A 4 14.22 1.74 25.99
C PRO A 4 15.18 2.20 24.89
N GLU A 5 16.39 1.64 24.83
CA GLU A 5 17.43 1.95 23.84
C GLU A 5 17.01 1.66 22.39
N GLN A 6 16.04 0.76 22.20
CA GLN A 6 15.51 0.34 20.90
C GLN A 6 14.23 1.10 20.50
N CYS A 7 13.75 2.04 21.33
CA CYS A 7 12.64 2.89 20.96
C CYS A 7 13.01 3.81 19.77
N PRO A 8 12.06 4.14 18.87
CA PRO A 8 12.35 4.74 17.57
C PRO A 8 12.90 6.17 17.61
N PHE A 9 12.68 6.87 18.74
CA PHE A 9 13.21 8.20 19.00
C PHE A 9 14.67 8.20 19.50
N ASN A 10 15.25 7.02 19.74
CA ASN A 10 16.66 6.91 20.11
C ASN A 10 17.53 6.69 18.87
N GLU A 11 18.59 7.49 18.75
CA GLU A 11 19.51 7.43 17.61
C GLU A 11 20.25 6.09 17.46
N SER A 12 20.42 5.37 18.57
CA SER A 12 21.02 4.05 18.63
C SER A 12 20.07 2.91 18.25
N SER A 13 18.77 3.18 18.12
CA SER A 13 17.78 2.16 17.80
C SER A 13 17.94 1.67 16.36
N TYR A 14 17.62 0.39 16.13
CA TYR A 14 17.59 -0.17 14.78
C TYR A 14 16.64 0.62 13.86
N TRP A 15 15.47 1.03 14.37
CA TRP A 15 14.48 1.79 13.63
C TRP A 15 15.00 3.15 13.15
N HIS A 16 15.63 3.91 14.04
CA HIS A 16 16.26 5.18 13.68
C HIS A 16 17.36 4.96 12.64
N GLY A 17 18.13 3.87 12.76
CA GLY A 17 19.11 3.44 11.78
C GLY A 17 18.50 3.25 10.37
N MET A 18 17.42 2.47 10.26
CA MET A 18 16.72 2.23 8.98
C MET A 18 16.23 3.52 8.33
N LYS A 19 15.56 4.38 9.12
CA LYS A 19 15.04 5.66 8.63
C LYS A 19 16.16 6.59 8.16
N ARG A 20 17.25 6.67 8.93
CA ARG A 20 18.45 7.41 8.55
C ARG A 20 19.07 6.87 7.26
N ASP A 21 19.15 5.56 7.09
CA ASP A 21 19.75 4.95 5.90
C ASP A 21 18.86 5.15 4.66
N LEU A 22 17.54 5.14 4.81
CA LEU A 22 16.60 5.53 3.75
C LEU A 22 16.81 6.98 3.31
N PHE A 23 16.96 7.92 4.27
CA PHE A 23 17.25 9.33 3.95
C PHE A 23 18.61 9.50 3.29
N LYS A 24 19.66 8.83 3.76
CA LYS A 24 20.96 8.84 3.09
C LYS A 24 20.90 8.30 1.66
N TRP A 25 20.15 7.22 1.45
CA TRP A 25 19.93 6.67 0.11
C TRP A 25 19.22 7.69 -0.77
N ARG A 26 18.16 8.33 -0.26
CA ARG A 26 17.46 9.40 -0.98
C ARG A 26 18.38 10.58 -1.29
N ASP A 27 19.22 10.99 -0.35
CA ASP A 27 20.15 12.10 -0.51
C ASP A 27 21.25 11.83 -1.52
N SER A 28 21.70 10.58 -1.63
CA SER A 28 22.69 10.16 -2.63
C SER A 28 22.22 10.26 -4.08
N GLN A 29 20.90 10.36 -4.32
CA GLN A 29 20.33 10.50 -5.66
C GLN A 29 20.52 11.93 -6.20
N ASP A 30 20.65 12.06 -7.52
CA ASP A 30 20.63 13.36 -8.20
C ASP A 30 19.29 14.08 -7.99
N VAL A 31 19.29 15.41 -7.95
CA VAL A 31 18.09 16.23 -7.76
C VAL A 31 17.02 15.94 -8.82
N LEU A 32 17.43 15.60 -10.05
CA LEU A 32 16.53 15.25 -11.13
C LEU A 32 15.76 13.95 -10.85
N MET A 33 16.25 13.09 -9.97
CA MET A 33 15.58 11.83 -9.61
C MET A 33 14.57 11.99 -8.45
N LYS A 34 14.46 13.18 -7.86
CA LYS A 34 13.64 13.41 -6.67
C LYS A 34 12.32 14.11 -6.99
N TYR A 35 11.22 13.38 -6.90
CA TYR A 35 9.87 13.96 -6.77
C TYR A 35 9.69 14.57 -5.36
N PRO A 36 8.89 15.65 -5.19
CA PRO A 36 8.22 16.47 -6.22
C PRO A 36 9.13 17.56 -6.80
N GLY A 37 10.38 17.69 -6.31
CA GLY A 37 11.31 18.72 -6.75
C GLY A 37 11.56 18.71 -8.26
N THR A 38 11.52 17.52 -8.87
CA THR A 38 11.50 17.33 -10.32
C THR A 38 10.15 16.78 -10.76
N LYS A 39 9.55 17.45 -11.76
CA LYS A 39 8.25 17.05 -12.33
C LYS A 39 8.37 15.77 -13.17
N VAL A 40 7.35 14.93 -13.12
CA VAL A 40 7.26 13.68 -13.91
C VAL A 40 7.43 13.95 -15.42
N SER A 41 6.89 15.06 -15.92
CA SER A 41 6.94 15.43 -17.35
C SER A 41 8.37 15.57 -17.91
N VAL A 42 9.35 15.93 -17.08
CA VAL A 42 10.76 16.02 -17.48
C VAL A 42 11.31 14.65 -17.90
N HIS A 43 10.88 13.59 -17.22
CA HIS A 43 11.27 12.22 -17.51
C HIS A 43 10.36 11.58 -18.57
N ALA A 44 9.10 11.97 -18.65
CA ALA A 44 8.17 11.52 -19.69
C ALA A 44 8.68 11.85 -21.10
N GLN A 45 9.19 13.08 -21.30
CA GLN A 45 9.80 13.51 -22.58
C GLN A 45 11.00 12.66 -23.01
N ARG A 46 11.61 11.91 -22.08
CA ARG A 46 12.77 11.05 -22.32
C ARG A 46 12.41 9.55 -22.32
N GLY A 47 11.13 9.20 -22.22
CA GLY A 47 10.69 7.81 -22.08
C GLY A 47 11.14 7.16 -20.76
N GLN A 48 11.29 7.97 -19.69
CA GLN A 48 11.82 7.55 -18.39
C GLN A 48 10.84 7.75 -17.23
N ALA A 49 9.60 8.20 -17.51
CA ALA A 49 8.59 8.48 -16.49
C ALA A 49 8.32 7.29 -15.56
N GLU A 50 8.23 6.06 -16.10
CA GLU A 50 7.96 4.87 -15.29
C GLU A 50 9.08 4.59 -14.27
N ARG A 51 10.34 4.64 -14.72
CA ARG A 51 11.51 4.42 -13.85
C ARG A 51 11.59 5.48 -12.76
N PHE A 52 11.31 6.73 -13.14
CA PHE A 52 11.19 7.84 -12.20
C PHE A 52 10.03 7.62 -11.21
N GLY A 53 8.90 7.10 -11.67
CA GLY A 53 7.78 6.71 -10.83
C GLY A 53 8.19 5.67 -9.78
N TYR A 54 8.73 4.53 -10.21
CA TYR A 54 9.10 3.44 -9.31
C TYR A 54 10.12 3.84 -8.24
N ILE A 55 11.20 4.55 -8.61
CA ILE A 55 12.23 4.92 -7.62
C ILE A 55 11.67 5.84 -6.53
N ASN A 56 10.73 6.72 -6.89
CA ASN A 56 10.08 7.61 -5.94
C ASN A 56 8.99 6.90 -5.13
N LEU A 57 8.21 5.99 -5.75
CA LEU A 57 7.25 5.18 -5.02
C LEU A 57 7.93 4.29 -3.96
N VAL A 58 9.06 3.65 -4.29
CA VAL A 58 9.85 2.85 -3.34
C VAL A 58 10.30 3.69 -2.15
N TYR A 59 10.75 4.92 -2.38
CA TYR A 59 11.13 5.85 -1.31
C TYR A 59 9.94 6.13 -0.37
N TYR A 60 8.83 6.59 -0.93
CA TYR A 60 7.69 7.04 -0.13
C TYR A 60 6.97 5.88 0.58
N ILE A 61 6.81 4.73 -0.07
CA ILE A 61 6.17 3.57 0.58
C ILE A 61 7.03 3.04 1.73
N SER A 62 8.36 3.07 1.58
CA SER A 62 9.29 2.69 2.64
C SER A 62 9.22 3.65 3.82
N LEU A 63 9.16 4.96 3.57
CA LEU A 63 8.99 5.97 4.61
C LEU A 63 7.65 5.81 5.32
N LEU A 64 6.58 5.56 4.58
CA LEU A 64 5.24 5.34 5.10
C LEU A 64 5.23 4.16 6.08
N PHE A 65 5.78 3.01 5.70
CA PHE A 65 5.86 1.84 6.61
C PHE A 65 6.76 2.10 7.82
N LEU A 66 7.87 2.80 7.65
CA LEU A 66 8.75 3.24 8.74
C LEU A 66 8.13 4.31 9.67
N CYS A 67 6.99 4.89 9.33
CA CYS A 67 6.27 5.76 10.25
C CYS A 67 5.04 5.07 10.84
N ARG A 68 4.37 4.19 10.08
CA ARG A 68 3.10 3.54 10.43
C ARG A 68 3.16 2.69 11.68
N GLU A 69 4.27 2.00 11.92
CA GLU A 69 4.36 0.98 12.96
C GLU A 69 3.94 1.46 14.37
N TYR A 70 4.25 2.72 14.68
CA TYR A 70 3.97 3.32 15.99
C TYR A 70 2.70 4.16 16.05
N ILE A 71 1.90 4.18 14.98
CA ILE A 71 0.64 4.92 14.94
C ILE A 71 -0.49 3.97 15.37
N PRO A 72 -1.35 4.37 16.33
CA PRO A 72 -2.46 3.55 16.75
C PRO A 72 -3.49 3.34 15.66
N PHE A 73 -4.20 2.23 15.74
CA PHE A 73 -5.30 1.94 14.84
C PHE A 73 -6.49 2.88 15.10
N SER A 74 -6.82 3.15 16.37
CA SER A 74 -7.98 3.98 16.74
C SER A 74 -7.66 5.00 17.85
N PRO A 75 -7.22 6.22 17.50
CA PRO A 75 -6.85 7.26 18.48
C PRO A 75 -8.05 8.10 18.97
N LEU A 76 -9.22 7.49 19.22
CA LEU A 76 -10.47 8.25 19.49
C LEU A 76 -10.37 9.24 20.66
N ASP A 77 -9.62 8.89 21.72
CA ASP A 77 -9.47 9.72 22.93
C ASP A 77 -8.22 10.61 22.89
N GLU A 78 -7.39 10.50 21.85
CA GLU A 78 -6.11 11.21 21.81
C GLU A 78 -6.21 12.56 21.10
N VAL A 79 -5.76 13.58 21.80
CA VAL A 79 -5.79 14.98 21.32
C VAL A 79 -4.54 15.36 20.52
N LYS A 80 -3.55 14.47 20.45
CA LYS A 80 -2.29 14.69 19.72
C LYS A 80 -1.58 13.38 19.41
N PRO A 81 -0.65 13.37 18.44
CA PRO A 81 0.21 12.23 18.17
C PRO A 81 1.04 11.86 19.39
N ARG A 82 1.06 10.56 19.67
CA ARG A 82 1.95 9.93 20.64
C ARG A 82 2.19 8.50 20.18
N GLY A 83 3.23 7.88 20.75
CA GLY A 83 3.59 6.49 20.47
C GLY A 83 2.46 5.50 20.77
N PRO A 84 2.68 4.21 20.51
CA PRO A 84 1.63 3.20 20.56
C PRO A 84 0.88 3.29 21.90
N ILE A 85 -0.41 3.62 21.81
CA ILE A 85 -1.36 3.65 22.93
C ILE A 85 -2.05 2.30 23.11
N GLU A 86 -1.95 1.46 22.08
CA GLU A 86 -2.30 0.06 22.06
C GLU A 86 -0.99 -0.74 22.20
N PRO A 87 -1.02 -1.98 22.72
CA PRO A 87 0.19 -2.80 22.75
C PRO A 87 0.83 -3.02 21.35
N PRO A 88 2.08 -3.52 21.25
CA PRO A 88 3.04 -3.62 22.33
C PRO A 88 3.51 -2.22 22.72
N LEU A 89 3.29 -1.84 23.98
CA LEU A 89 3.66 -0.52 24.46
C LEU A 89 5.19 -0.37 24.52
N LEU A 90 5.65 0.84 24.27
CA LEU A 90 7.05 1.20 24.46
C LEU A 90 7.37 1.32 25.96
N LYS A 91 8.54 0.82 26.36
CA LYS A 91 9.02 0.95 27.75
C LYS A 91 9.43 2.39 28.12
N ALA A 92 9.60 3.26 27.13
CA ALA A 92 9.95 4.66 27.32
C ALA A 92 9.00 5.58 26.55
N ARG A 93 8.66 6.72 27.13
CA ARG A 93 7.87 7.76 26.48
C ARG A 93 8.77 8.59 25.56
N GLY A 94 8.42 8.63 24.27
CA GLY A 94 9.11 9.48 23.30
C GLY A 94 8.75 10.97 23.44
N PRO A 95 9.60 11.88 22.96
CA PRO A 95 9.28 13.31 22.88
C PRO A 95 8.03 13.57 22.04
N ASP A 96 7.20 14.54 22.43
CA ASP A 96 5.98 14.88 21.68
C ASP A 96 6.31 15.32 20.23
N GLU A 97 7.40 16.08 20.05
CA GLU A 97 7.88 16.54 18.73
C GLU A 97 8.19 15.38 17.77
N PHE A 98 8.74 14.28 18.31
CA PHE A 98 9.05 13.09 17.50
C PHE A 98 7.77 12.49 16.90
N TRP A 99 6.70 12.40 17.69
CA TRP A 99 5.44 11.79 17.24
C TRP A 99 4.71 12.68 16.23
N LEU A 100 4.75 14.00 16.45
CA LEU A 100 4.24 14.98 15.48
C LEU A 100 4.94 14.85 14.14
N GLN A 101 6.28 14.85 14.16
CA GLN A 101 7.09 14.70 12.97
C GLN A 101 6.82 13.35 12.28
N ASN A 102 6.71 12.27 13.05
CA ASN A 102 6.47 10.93 12.51
C ASN A 102 5.12 10.83 11.77
N VAL A 103 4.04 11.37 12.35
CA VAL A 103 2.73 11.41 11.68
C VAL A 103 2.75 12.34 10.47
N SER A 104 3.40 13.50 10.57
CA SER A 104 3.52 14.43 9.46
C SER A 104 4.26 13.82 8.27
N GLU A 105 5.38 13.15 8.50
CA GLU A 105 6.16 12.47 7.45
C GLU A 105 5.40 11.30 6.83
N LEU A 106 4.64 10.57 7.65
CA LEU A 106 3.77 9.51 7.16
C LEU A 106 2.75 10.07 6.17
N TYR A 107 1.99 11.07 6.60
CA TYR A 107 0.93 11.63 5.78
C TYR A 107 1.48 12.31 4.53
N ASP A 108 2.60 13.03 4.64
CA ASP A 108 3.30 13.59 3.48
C ASP A 108 3.69 12.47 2.49
N ALA A 109 4.26 11.36 2.96
CA ALA A 109 4.58 10.23 2.09
C ALA A 109 3.35 9.68 1.35
N ALA A 110 2.20 9.56 2.02
CA ALA A 110 0.94 9.17 1.38
C ALA A 110 0.49 10.19 0.33
N THR A 111 0.52 11.49 0.65
CA THR A 111 0.20 12.57 -0.31
C THR A 111 1.11 12.55 -1.52
N GLN A 112 2.41 12.33 -1.31
CA GLN A 112 3.37 12.27 -2.38
C GLN A 112 3.19 11.04 -3.29
N ILE A 113 2.76 9.90 -2.74
CA ILE A 113 2.36 8.74 -3.53
C ILE A 113 1.14 9.08 -4.41
N SER A 114 0.07 9.65 -3.81
CA SER A 114 -1.14 10.03 -4.54
C SER A 114 -0.85 10.99 -5.70
N SER A 115 -0.11 12.07 -5.41
CA SER A 115 0.27 13.08 -6.40
C SER A 115 1.16 12.50 -7.50
N LEU A 116 2.14 11.65 -7.15
CA LEU A 116 3.02 11.03 -8.14
C LEU A 116 2.26 10.10 -9.10
N LEU A 117 1.37 9.24 -8.57
CA LEU A 117 0.56 8.37 -9.41
C LEU A 117 -0.36 9.17 -10.34
N THR A 118 -0.94 10.26 -9.83
CA THR A 118 -1.78 11.17 -10.61
C THR A 118 -0.98 11.89 -11.72
N ASP A 119 0.20 12.40 -11.39
CA ASP A 119 1.07 13.06 -12.37
C ASP A 119 1.54 12.11 -13.47
N LEU A 120 1.74 10.83 -13.14
CA LEU A 120 2.03 9.75 -14.10
C LEU A 120 0.85 9.50 -15.04
N GLU A 121 -0.39 9.50 -14.54
CA GLU A 121 -1.59 9.43 -15.40
C GLU A 121 -1.69 10.65 -16.33
N HIS A 122 -1.43 11.86 -15.82
CA HIS A 122 -1.51 13.09 -16.61
C HIS A 122 -0.52 13.16 -17.78
N VAL A 123 0.64 12.50 -17.66
CA VAL A 123 1.62 12.41 -18.76
C VAL A 123 1.43 11.16 -19.62
N ASN A 124 0.31 10.44 -19.48
CA ASN A 124 -0.01 9.19 -20.17
C ASN A 124 1.01 8.06 -19.93
N CYS A 125 1.61 8.00 -18.74
CA CYS A 125 2.46 6.88 -18.29
C CYS A 125 1.96 6.26 -16.96
N PRO A 126 0.70 5.78 -16.90
CA PRO A 126 0.15 5.21 -15.69
C PRO A 126 0.88 3.93 -15.29
N LEU A 127 1.23 3.79 -14.01
CA LEU A 127 1.74 2.54 -13.46
C LEU A 127 0.57 1.66 -13.02
N ARG A 128 0.33 0.56 -13.74
CA ARG A 128 -0.73 -0.42 -13.44
C ARG A 128 -0.15 -1.78 -13.07
N THR A 129 0.62 -1.81 -12.00
CA THR A 129 1.20 -3.04 -11.46
C THR A 129 0.68 -3.30 -10.05
N PRO A 130 0.79 -4.54 -9.52
CA PRO A 130 0.45 -4.81 -8.14
C PRO A 130 1.19 -3.88 -7.17
N PHE A 131 2.46 -3.54 -7.44
CA PHE A 131 3.23 -2.62 -6.61
C PHE A 131 2.66 -1.19 -6.60
N SER A 132 2.28 -0.62 -7.75
CA SER A 132 1.64 0.71 -7.77
C SER A 132 0.24 0.66 -7.16
N GLY A 133 -0.45 -0.47 -7.25
CA GLY A 133 -1.71 -0.72 -6.57
C GLY A 133 -1.58 -0.74 -5.05
N LEU A 134 -0.53 -1.38 -4.52
CA LEU A 134 -0.19 -1.28 -3.10
C LEU A 134 0.05 0.18 -2.69
N CYS A 135 0.87 0.91 -3.45
CA CYS A 135 1.12 2.32 -3.15
C CYS A 135 -0.20 3.11 -3.10
N ALA A 136 -1.10 2.88 -4.06
CA ALA A 136 -2.42 3.49 -4.08
C ALA A 136 -3.27 3.09 -2.87
N PHE A 137 -3.30 1.80 -2.51
CA PHE A 137 -3.99 1.29 -1.33
C PHE A 137 -3.48 1.96 -0.05
N SER A 138 -2.17 1.95 0.21
CA SER A 138 -1.58 2.55 1.41
C SER A 138 -1.84 4.06 1.49
N SER A 139 -1.72 4.77 0.37
CA SER A 139 -2.04 6.20 0.31
C SER A 139 -3.52 6.45 0.62
N THR A 140 -4.43 5.64 0.07
CA THR A 140 -5.88 5.77 0.30
C THR A 140 -6.24 5.53 1.76
N LEU A 141 -5.68 4.47 2.36
CA LEU A 141 -5.90 4.14 3.77
C LEU A 141 -5.50 5.30 4.69
N TRP A 142 -4.35 5.93 4.43
CA TRP A 142 -3.86 7.04 5.24
C TRP A 142 -4.61 8.35 5.02
N SER A 143 -5.13 8.56 3.82
CA SER A 143 -6.07 9.66 3.56
C SER A 143 -7.39 9.47 4.33
N ILE A 144 -7.95 8.25 4.34
CA ILE A 144 -9.15 7.91 5.13
C ILE A 144 -8.88 8.10 6.63
N TYR A 145 -7.72 7.64 7.12
CA TYR A 145 -7.31 7.81 8.51
C TYR A 145 -7.21 9.30 8.87
N GLY A 146 -6.57 10.09 8.01
CA GLY A 146 -6.42 11.54 8.14
C GLY A 146 -7.76 12.27 8.34
N GLY A 147 -8.73 11.96 7.48
CA GLY A 147 -10.08 12.52 7.58
C GLY A 147 -10.89 12.01 8.77
N SER A 148 -10.64 10.77 9.22
CA SER A 148 -11.39 10.15 10.32
C SER A 148 -10.93 10.60 11.70
N PHE A 149 -9.63 10.88 11.87
CA PHE A 149 -9.00 11.24 13.15
C PHE A 149 -8.30 12.61 13.12
N PRO A 150 -9.01 13.70 12.77
CA PRO A 150 -8.39 15.01 12.54
C PRO A 150 -7.72 15.59 13.79
N ASN A 151 -8.28 15.33 14.98
CA ASN A 151 -7.69 15.82 16.24
C ASN A 151 -6.33 15.19 16.51
N PHE A 152 -6.23 13.86 16.31
CA PHE A 152 -4.97 13.14 16.46
C PHE A 152 -3.96 13.62 15.43
N MET A 153 -4.38 13.79 14.17
CA MET A 153 -3.51 14.26 13.08
C MET A 153 -3.17 15.76 13.16
N GLN A 154 -3.81 16.51 14.06
CA GLN A 154 -3.77 17.98 14.13
C GLN A 154 -4.18 18.67 12.82
N PHE A 155 -5.12 18.07 12.10
CA PHE A 155 -5.62 18.61 10.85
C PHE A 155 -6.63 19.73 11.08
N THR A 156 -6.48 20.77 10.28
CA THR A 156 -7.51 21.79 10.08
C THR A 156 -8.66 21.23 9.24
N GLU A 157 -9.81 21.91 9.24
CA GLU A 157 -10.96 21.51 8.40
C GLU A 157 -10.60 21.41 6.91
N ILE A 158 -9.73 22.31 6.43
CA ILE A 158 -9.24 22.28 5.04
C ILE A 158 -8.45 21.00 4.77
N GLN A 159 -7.54 20.63 5.67
CA GLN A 159 -6.72 19.42 5.53
C GLN A 159 -7.56 18.14 5.60
N VAL A 160 -8.66 18.15 6.35
CA VAL A 160 -9.63 17.03 6.35
C VAL A 160 -10.29 16.88 4.98
N GLN A 161 -10.74 17.98 4.39
CA GLN A 161 -11.33 17.96 3.04
C GLN A 161 -10.31 17.52 1.99
N GLU A 162 -9.07 17.99 2.09
CA GLU A 162 -7.96 17.57 1.22
C GLU A 162 -7.69 16.07 1.37
N ALA A 163 -7.73 15.53 2.58
CA ALA A 163 -7.59 14.10 2.83
C ALA A 163 -8.71 13.29 2.16
N ASP A 164 -9.96 13.73 2.27
CA ASP A 164 -11.09 13.06 1.60
C ASP A 164 -10.93 13.07 0.07
N VAL A 165 -10.58 14.22 -0.52
CA VAL A 165 -10.32 14.34 -1.97
C VAL A 165 -9.14 13.46 -2.39
N GLN A 166 -8.09 13.37 -1.58
CA GLN A 166 -6.94 12.52 -1.84
C GLN A 166 -7.29 11.02 -1.78
N ALA A 167 -8.15 10.62 -0.83
CA ALA A 167 -8.66 9.26 -0.74
C ALA A 167 -9.45 8.90 -2.01
N GLU A 168 -10.38 9.74 -2.43
CA GLU A 168 -11.17 9.53 -3.66
C GLU A 168 -10.29 9.44 -4.91
N ARG A 169 -9.33 10.35 -5.04
CA ARG A 169 -8.39 10.35 -6.17
C ARG A 169 -7.63 9.03 -6.26
N THR A 170 -7.09 8.57 -5.14
CA THR A 170 -6.23 7.39 -5.10
C THR A 170 -7.04 6.10 -5.22
N MET A 171 -8.26 6.08 -4.67
CA MET A 171 -9.24 5.01 -4.86
C MET A 171 -9.58 4.82 -6.34
N ASN A 172 -9.78 5.90 -7.10
CA ASN A 172 -10.03 5.82 -8.55
C ASN A 172 -8.85 5.18 -9.31
N ILE A 173 -7.62 5.46 -8.90
CA ILE A 173 -6.43 4.81 -9.47
C ILE A 173 -6.44 3.32 -9.15
N LEU A 174 -6.76 2.95 -7.91
CA LEU A 174 -6.84 1.55 -7.48
C LEU A 174 -7.92 0.77 -8.24
N VAL A 175 -9.08 1.36 -8.48
CA VAL A 175 -10.16 0.78 -9.31
C VAL A 175 -9.67 0.49 -10.74
N ARG A 176 -8.89 1.39 -11.34
CA ARG A 176 -8.30 1.16 -12.67
C ARG A 176 -7.26 0.05 -12.66
N ILE A 177 -6.52 -0.12 -11.56
CA ILE A 177 -5.59 -1.23 -11.38
C ILE A 177 -6.37 -2.55 -11.23
N CYS A 178 -7.51 -2.54 -10.54
CA CYS A 178 -8.40 -3.69 -10.38
C CYS A 178 -8.95 -4.24 -11.71
N GLN A 179 -9.13 -3.37 -12.72
CA GLN A 179 -9.53 -3.82 -14.06
C GLN A 179 -8.49 -4.73 -14.73
N VAL A 180 -7.23 -4.67 -14.28
CA VAL A 180 -6.12 -5.47 -14.80
C VAL A 180 -5.75 -6.60 -13.83
N TRP A 181 -5.80 -6.32 -12.52
CA TRP A 181 -5.35 -7.23 -11.46
C TRP A 181 -6.47 -7.48 -10.44
N GLY A 182 -7.02 -8.70 -10.44
CA GLY A 182 -8.11 -9.09 -9.53
C GLY A 182 -7.78 -8.92 -8.04
N LEU A 183 -6.49 -9.00 -7.68
CA LEU A 183 -5.98 -8.72 -6.33
C LEU A 183 -6.46 -7.37 -5.75
N ALA A 184 -6.58 -6.33 -6.58
CA ALA A 184 -6.98 -5.01 -6.10
C ALA A 184 -8.46 -4.96 -5.66
N LYS A 185 -9.27 -5.96 -5.99
CA LYS A 185 -10.64 -6.10 -5.49
C LYS A 185 -10.66 -6.25 -3.97
N GLU A 186 -9.83 -7.15 -3.45
CA GLU A 186 -9.70 -7.39 -2.02
C GLU A 186 -9.22 -6.12 -1.29
N TRP A 187 -8.27 -5.40 -1.89
CA TRP A 187 -7.80 -4.11 -1.35
C TRP A 187 -8.88 -3.04 -1.27
N ILE A 188 -9.78 -2.99 -2.26
CA ILE A 188 -10.93 -2.07 -2.26
C ILE A 188 -11.90 -2.42 -1.13
N GLU A 189 -12.24 -3.69 -0.96
CA GLU A 189 -13.14 -4.17 0.10
C GLU A 189 -12.60 -3.81 1.50
N VAL A 190 -11.28 -3.91 1.69
CA VAL A 190 -10.61 -3.53 2.94
C VAL A 190 -10.69 -2.03 3.18
N LEU A 191 -10.48 -1.21 2.16
CA LEU A 191 -10.56 0.25 2.30
C LEU A 191 -11.98 0.70 2.65
N ASP A 192 -12.99 0.09 2.04
CA ASP A 192 -14.40 0.37 2.36
C ASP A 192 -14.74 -0.04 3.79
N THR A 193 -14.23 -1.19 4.24
CA THR A 193 -14.38 -1.68 5.61
C THR A 193 -13.67 -0.75 6.61
N ALA A 194 -12.42 -0.38 6.35
CA ALA A 194 -11.66 0.54 7.17
C ALA A 194 -12.35 1.91 7.27
N LYS A 195 -12.85 2.44 6.15
CA LYS A 195 -13.62 3.68 6.11
C LYS A 195 -14.88 3.59 6.95
N SER A 196 -15.60 2.46 6.90
CA SER A 196 -16.79 2.23 7.72
C SER A 196 -16.44 2.25 9.22
N ILE A 197 -15.47 1.43 9.64
CA ILE A 197 -15.05 1.31 11.04
C ILE A 197 -14.57 2.65 11.60
N MET A 198 -13.72 3.37 10.86
CA MET A 198 -13.16 4.64 11.32
C MET A 198 -14.22 5.76 11.38
N LYS A 199 -15.17 5.79 10.42
CA LYS A 199 -16.27 6.79 10.43
C LYS A 199 -17.29 6.54 11.53
N GLU A 200 -17.59 5.28 11.82
CA GLU A 200 -18.60 4.96 12.81
C GLU A 200 -18.18 5.38 14.22
N ARG A 201 -16.88 5.63 14.49
CA ARG A 201 -16.34 6.11 15.79
C ARG A 201 -16.83 5.30 17.00
N ARG A 202 -17.36 4.10 16.77
CA ARG A 202 -18.23 3.37 17.70
C ARG A 202 -17.46 2.43 18.61
N VAL A 203 -16.23 2.09 18.25
CA VAL A 203 -15.47 1.09 18.99
C VAL A 203 -14.12 1.67 19.35
N LYS A 204 -13.83 1.69 20.66
CA LYS A 204 -12.45 1.73 21.16
C LYS A 204 -11.82 0.39 20.85
N SER A 205 -11.65 0.09 19.57
CA SER A 205 -10.99 -1.13 19.13
C SER A 205 -9.48 -0.90 19.18
N SER A 206 -8.79 -1.74 19.92
CA SER A 206 -7.35 -1.92 19.86
C SER A 206 -7.00 -2.84 18.68
N ARG A 207 -5.78 -2.73 18.13
CA ARG A 207 -5.20 -3.75 17.23
C ARG A 207 -5.37 -5.18 17.77
N TYR A 208 -5.43 -5.32 19.10
CA TYR A 208 -5.53 -6.57 19.86
C TYR A 208 -6.96 -7.10 20.04
N ASP A 209 -7.97 -6.28 19.80
CA ASP A 209 -9.36 -6.77 19.76
C ASP A 209 -9.62 -7.60 18.49
N TYR A 210 -8.60 -7.67 17.62
CA TYR A 210 -8.52 -8.51 16.44
C TYR A 210 -7.24 -9.36 16.55
N PRO A 211 -7.15 -10.34 17.46
CA PRO A 211 -5.94 -11.15 17.67
C PRO A 211 -5.46 -11.84 16.39
N GLU A 212 -6.37 -12.12 15.46
CA GLU A 212 -6.06 -12.64 14.13
C GLU A 212 -5.24 -11.65 13.27
N LEU A 213 -5.34 -10.34 13.53
CA LEU A 213 -4.55 -9.27 12.91
C LEU A 213 -3.08 -9.28 13.38
N GLU A 214 -2.83 -9.57 14.66
CA GLU A 214 -1.48 -9.71 15.24
C GLU A 214 -0.88 -11.08 14.87
N ASP A 215 -1.69 -12.13 14.96
CA ASP A 215 -1.31 -13.48 14.56
C ASP A 215 -1.05 -13.58 13.06
N SER A 216 -1.68 -12.77 12.19
CA SER A 216 -1.35 -12.68 10.77
C SER A 216 0.11 -12.30 10.49
N ILE A 217 0.74 -11.54 11.39
CA ILE A 217 2.15 -11.10 11.28
C ILE A 217 3.08 -12.25 11.69
N HIS A 218 2.58 -13.20 12.50
CA HIS A 218 3.34 -14.32 13.08
C HIS A 218 3.04 -15.69 12.45
N LEU A 219 1.88 -15.85 11.80
CA LEU A 219 1.36 -17.07 11.19
C LEU A 219 1.46 -17.08 9.67
N ALA A 220 2.21 -16.15 9.06
CA ALA A 220 2.75 -16.40 7.73
C ALA A 220 3.37 -17.81 7.75
N PRO A 221 2.98 -18.75 6.86
CA PRO A 221 3.36 -20.14 6.97
C PRO A 221 4.86 -20.29 6.67
N LEU A 222 5.70 -20.04 7.68
CA LEU A 222 7.07 -20.55 7.76
C LEU A 222 7.07 -22.09 7.88
N GLN A 223 5.90 -22.68 8.12
CA GLN A 223 5.71 -24.11 8.26
C GLN A 223 4.82 -24.63 7.13
N GLY A 224 5.37 -24.74 5.91
CA GLY A 224 4.71 -25.53 4.86
C GLY A 224 5.13 -25.33 3.41
N MET A 225 5.71 -24.19 3.04
CA MET A 225 6.11 -23.96 1.64
C MET A 225 7.55 -24.45 1.41
N PRO A 226 7.81 -25.41 0.49
CA PRO A 226 9.17 -25.78 0.14
C PRO A 226 9.87 -24.54 -0.41
N ARG A 227 11.04 -24.22 0.14
CA ARG A 227 11.96 -23.21 -0.42
C ARG A 227 12.08 -23.49 -1.92
N GLN A 228 11.59 -22.59 -2.77
CA GLN A 228 11.99 -22.60 -4.18
C GLN A 228 13.47 -22.22 -4.22
N THR A 229 14.32 -23.24 -4.14
CA THR A 229 15.69 -23.13 -4.59
C THR A 229 15.63 -22.97 -6.10
N PHE A 230 15.96 -21.78 -6.59
CA PHE A 230 16.20 -21.58 -8.01
C PHE A 230 17.38 -22.46 -8.41
N ASP A 231 17.11 -23.55 -9.12
CA ASP A 231 18.15 -24.36 -9.73
C ASP A 231 18.86 -23.53 -10.81
N PRO A 232 20.20 -23.48 -10.83
CA PRO A 232 20.93 -22.74 -11.84
C PRO A 232 20.96 -23.56 -13.14
N VAL A 233 19.91 -23.46 -13.96
CA VAL A 233 19.88 -24.09 -15.29
C VAL A 233 20.02 -23.04 -16.39
N SER A 234 21.25 -22.97 -16.91
CA SER A 234 21.68 -22.69 -18.29
C SER A 234 21.01 -21.54 -19.08
N LEU A 235 21.74 -20.42 -19.13
CA LEU A 235 21.64 -19.26 -20.03
C LEU A 235 21.73 -19.60 -21.54
N ARG A 236 20.79 -20.34 -22.13
CA ARG A 236 20.76 -20.55 -23.59
C ARG A 236 19.43 -20.32 -24.32
N GLY A 237 18.36 -19.89 -23.64
CA GLY A 237 17.07 -19.58 -24.30
C GLY A 237 16.61 -18.12 -24.29
N ALA A 238 17.24 -17.25 -23.50
CA ALA A 238 16.68 -15.94 -23.10
C ALA A 238 16.72 -14.82 -24.17
N ARG A 239 16.81 -15.13 -25.46
CA ARG A 239 16.77 -14.11 -26.53
C ARG A 239 15.39 -13.89 -27.13
N ASP A 240 14.51 -14.89 -27.07
CA ASP A 240 13.21 -14.81 -27.76
C ASP A 240 12.07 -14.30 -26.87
N ASP A 241 12.16 -14.47 -25.54
CA ASP A 241 11.10 -14.04 -24.61
C ASP A 241 11.15 -12.55 -24.25
N VAL A 242 12.30 -11.90 -24.39
CA VAL A 242 12.44 -10.43 -24.17
C VAL A 242 11.69 -9.64 -25.25
N SER A 243 11.50 -10.24 -26.44
CA SER A 243 10.76 -9.63 -27.54
C SER A 243 9.26 -9.61 -27.32
N LYS A 244 8.70 -10.61 -26.61
CA LYS A 244 7.25 -10.67 -26.29
C LYS A 244 6.84 -9.68 -25.21
N LEU A 245 7.72 -9.42 -24.23
CA LEU A 245 7.44 -8.45 -23.18
C LEU A 245 7.42 -7.01 -23.72
N HIS A 246 8.24 -6.70 -24.75
CA HIS A 246 8.19 -5.39 -25.42
C HIS A 246 6.95 -5.20 -26.29
N GLN A 247 6.38 -6.28 -26.84
CA GLN A 247 5.20 -6.21 -27.72
C GLN A 247 3.89 -6.01 -26.95
N LEU A 248 3.80 -6.45 -25.69
CA LEU A 248 2.64 -6.18 -24.81
C LEU A 248 2.61 -4.74 -24.27
N VAL A 249 3.72 -4.01 -24.34
CA VAL A 249 3.88 -2.64 -23.81
C VAL A 249 3.67 -1.56 -24.89
N ALA A 250 3.75 -1.92 -26.18
CA ALA A 250 3.47 -1.00 -27.28
C ALA A 250 2.06 -1.27 -27.84
N GLY A 251 1.09 -0.47 -27.44
CA GLY A 251 -0.26 -0.52 -28.00
C GLY A 251 -0.28 -0.14 -29.48
N GLU A 252 -0.68 -1.07 -30.34
CA GLU A 252 -1.15 -0.76 -31.69
C GLU A 252 -2.69 -0.82 -31.73
N VAL A 253 -3.24 0.14 -32.47
CA VAL A 253 -4.63 0.47 -32.69
C VAL A 253 -5.17 -0.34 -33.88
N GLU A 254 -6.40 -0.87 -33.80
CA GLU A 254 -7.43 -0.97 -34.87
C GLU A 254 -8.66 -1.73 -34.29
N GLU A 255 -9.81 -1.06 -34.11
CA GLU A 255 -10.98 -0.94 -34.99
C GLU A 255 -11.91 -2.19 -35.11
N GLY A 256 -13.10 -2.06 -34.49
CA GLY A 256 -14.40 -2.39 -35.11
C GLY A 256 -14.97 -3.82 -34.99
N ALA A 257 -16.03 -3.99 -34.17
CA ALA A 257 -17.35 -4.54 -34.57
C ALA A 257 -18.31 -4.73 -33.37
N GLU A 258 -19.53 -4.19 -33.51
CA GLU A 258 -20.75 -4.42 -32.71
C GLU A 258 -21.28 -5.87 -32.92
N VAL A 259 -22.09 -6.55 -32.09
CA VAL A 259 -23.48 -6.31 -31.64
C VAL A 259 -23.92 -7.45 -30.67
N GLN A 260 -24.73 -7.12 -29.64
CA GLN A 260 -25.74 -7.86 -28.81
C GLN A 260 -25.66 -9.40 -28.58
N GLU A 261 -26.02 -9.94 -27.41
CA GLU A 261 -27.38 -9.87 -26.83
C GLU A 261 -27.44 -10.25 -25.33
N VAL A 262 -28.53 -9.79 -24.71
CA VAL A 262 -28.94 -9.81 -23.31
C VAL A 262 -29.25 -11.21 -22.79
N VAL A 263 -28.76 -11.55 -21.58
CA VAL A 263 -29.43 -12.50 -20.69
C VAL A 263 -29.54 -11.87 -19.31
N THR A 264 -30.76 -11.51 -18.95
CA THR A 264 -31.20 -11.24 -17.58
C THR A 264 -31.17 -12.54 -16.80
N ASP A 265 -30.47 -12.57 -15.67
CA ASP A 265 -30.75 -13.53 -14.60
C ASP A 265 -30.78 -12.79 -13.26
N GLU A 266 -31.99 -12.61 -12.75
CA GLU A 266 -32.25 -12.24 -11.37
C GLU A 266 -32.03 -13.49 -10.51
N GLY A 267 -30.84 -13.61 -9.94
CA GLY A 267 -30.50 -14.65 -8.98
C GLY A 267 -29.91 -14.02 -7.73
N THR A 268 -30.75 -13.88 -6.71
CA THR A 268 -30.35 -13.60 -5.33
C THR A 268 -29.22 -14.54 -4.90
N GLY A 269 -28.01 -14.01 -4.83
CA GLY A 269 -26.86 -14.63 -4.20
C GLY A 269 -26.30 -13.64 -3.19
N GLU A 270 -26.66 -13.83 -1.92
CA GLU A 270 -26.03 -13.16 -0.81
C GLU A 270 -24.51 -13.33 -0.94
N SER A 271 -23.78 -12.22 -0.77
CA SER A 271 -22.32 -12.17 -0.83
C SER A 271 -21.75 -12.96 0.35
N GLU A 272 -21.67 -14.27 0.22
CA GLU A 272 -21.17 -15.24 1.20
C GLU A 272 -19.62 -15.25 1.27
N PHE A 273 -19.00 -14.08 1.09
CA PHE A 273 -17.56 -13.83 1.27
C PHE A 273 -17.31 -12.63 2.20
N VAL A 274 -18.29 -12.32 3.06
CA VAL A 274 -18.18 -11.30 4.11
C VAL A 274 -17.70 -11.92 5.44
N ASP A 275 -17.42 -13.22 5.48
CA ASP A 275 -17.07 -13.88 6.74
C ASP A 275 -15.55 -13.87 7.02
N GLU A 276 -15.24 -13.28 8.16
CA GLU A 276 -14.08 -13.49 9.03
C GLU A 276 -12.65 -13.13 8.58
N ASP A 277 -12.34 -12.81 7.32
CA ASP A 277 -10.92 -12.76 6.86
C ASP A 277 -10.37 -11.40 6.34
N TRP A 278 -11.15 -10.32 6.39
CA TRP A 278 -10.78 -8.99 5.86
C TRP A 278 -9.56 -8.33 6.53
N TRP A 279 -9.23 -8.73 7.77
CA TRP A 279 -8.10 -8.19 8.53
C TRP A 279 -6.72 -8.62 8.00
N ARG A 280 -6.64 -9.71 7.21
CA ARG A 280 -5.38 -10.20 6.57
C ARG A 280 -4.70 -9.16 5.69
N LEU A 281 -5.43 -8.12 5.31
CA LEU A 281 -4.99 -7.08 4.40
C LEU A 281 -4.64 -5.77 5.13
N LEU A 282 -4.91 -5.67 6.43
CA LEU A 282 -4.40 -4.59 7.30
C LEU A 282 -3.07 -4.97 7.96
N SER A 283 -2.79 -6.27 8.12
CA SER A 283 -1.46 -6.85 8.38
C SER A 283 -0.56 -6.84 7.13
N PHE A 284 -1.10 -6.49 5.95
CA PHE A 284 -0.37 -6.32 4.68
C PHE A 284 0.85 -5.37 4.80
N CYS A 285 0.78 -4.37 5.70
CA CYS A 285 1.89 -3.45 5.92
C CYS A 285 3.17 -4.16 6.45
N ASP A 286 3.03 -5.39 6.95
CA ASP A 286 4.07 -6.13 7.65
C ASP A 286 4.55 -7.41 6.89
N ASP A 287 3.87 -7.88 5.81
CA ASP A 287 4.31 -9.03 4.97
C ASP A 287 3.93 -8.93 3.46
N PRO A 288 4.90 -8.86 2.52
CA PRO A 288 4.68 -8.78 1.07
C PRO A 288 4.35 -10.10 0.34
N HIS A 289 4.33 -11.26 1.01
CA HIS A 289 4.11 -12.57 0.36
C HIS A 289 2.65 -13.03 0.27
N LEU A 290 1.70 -12.24 0.77
CA LEU A 290 0.26 -12.50 0.67
C LEU A 290 -0.29 -12.42 -0.77
N LEU A 291 0.55 -12.19 -1.78
CA LEU A 291 0.17 -12.05 -3.19
C LEU A 291 0.21 -13.36 -4.00
N SER A 292 0.50 -14.50 -3.38
CA SER A 292 0.52 -15.78 -4.07
C SER A 292 -0.85 -16.47 -4.02
N THR A 293 -1.76 -16.07 -4.89
CA THR A 293 -2.85 -16.97 -5.29
C THR A 293 -2.29 -18.01 -6.26
N SER A 294 -1.85 -19.16 -5.75
CA SER A 294 -1.72 -20.33 -6.61
C SER A 294 -3.14 -20.73 -7.03
N ILE A 295 -3.53 -20.34 -8.24
CA ILE A 295 -4.65 -20.97 -8.93
C ILE A 295 -4.17 -22.37 -9.30
N ASP A 296 -4.36 -23.32 -8.40
CA ASP A 296 -4.31 -24.73 -8.75
C ASP A 296 -5.70 -25.12 -9.26
N ASN A 297 -5.75 -25.36 -10.57
CA ASN A 297 -6.85 -25.97 -11.29
C ASN A 297 -7.36 -27.22 -10.55
N ALA A 298 -8.54 -27.13 -9.94
CA ALA A 298 -9.35 -28.31 -9.64
C ALA A 298 -9.97 -28.81 -10.95
N GLY A 299 -9.19 -29.56 -11.72
CA GLY A 299 -9.62 -30.08 -13.01
C GLY A 299 -8.67 -31.14 -13.56
N ASP A 300 -8.58 -32.28 -12.86
CA ASP A 300 -8.35 -33.59 -13.50
C ASP A 300 -8.59 -34.71 -12.47
N GLN A 301 -9.84 -35.15 -12.38
CA GLN A 301 -10.13 -36.54 -12.02
C GLN A 301 -10.68 -37.20 -13.27
N ASN A 302 -9.82 -37.98 -13.93
CA ASN A 302 -10.22 -38.91 -14.95
C ASN A 302 -9.52 -40.25 -14.70
N LEU A 303 -10.31 -41.31 -14.87
CA LEU A 303 -9.91 -42.69 -15.20
C LEU A 303 -9.61 -43.64 -14.03
N SER A 304 -10.69 -44.27 -13.55
CA SER A 304 -10.81 -45.73 -13.60
C SER A 304 -12.26 -46.13 -13.83
#